data_AF-A0A838EYR9-F1
#
_entry.id   AF-A0A838EYR9-F1
#
_cell.length_a   1.000
_cell.length_b   1.000
_cell.length_c   1.000
_cell.angle_alpha   90.00
_cell.angle_beta   90.00
_cell.angle_gamma   90.00
#
_symmetry.space_group_name_H-M   'P 1'
#
loop_
_entity.id
_entity.type
_entity.pdbx_description
1 polymer ?
#
loop_
_entity_poly.entity_id
_entity_poly.type
_entity_poly.pdbx_seq_one_letter_code
_entity_poly.pdbx_strand_id
1 'polypeptide(L)'
;MRTNTSATKASEVNSKSTTKSNPKYDLKLEQIRKNKLTKADLLWFLKNVYVSRKTDDAEITMKKQTKAFFQISGAGHEGILSAVAKVLKPKHDYFIPYYRDRA
;
A
#
# COMPACT_ATOMS: atom_id res chain seq x y z
N MET A 1 -16.88 -3.41 64.14
CA MET A 1 -17.41 -2.14 63.57
C MET A 1 -17.42 -2.29 62.06
N ARG A 2 -18.60 -2.21 61.45
CA ARG A 2 -18.89 -2.41 60.02
C ARG A 2 -18.31 -1.26 59.19
N THR A 3 -17.78 -1.52 57.99
CA THR A 3 -18.35 -1.05 56.71
C THR A 3 -17.60 -1.66 55.51
N ASN A 4 -18.36 -2.36 54.66
CA ASN A 4 -18.02 -2.65 53.27
C ASN A 4 -18.06 -1.36 52.46
N THR A 5 -17.07 -1.14 51.59
CA THR A 5 -17.25 -0.29 50.40
C THR A 5 -16.71 -1.04 49.19
N SER A 6 -17.62 -1.75 48.55
CA SER A 6 -17.53 -2.17 47.16
C SER A 6 -17.47 -0.94 46.25
N ALA A 7 -16.43 -0.81 45.44
CA ALA A 7 -16.39 0.12 44.32
C ALA A 7 -15.77 -0.55 43.10
N THR A 8 -16.69 -1.07 42.27
CA THR A 8 -16.65 -1.04 40.79
C THR A 8 -15.45 -1.66 40.06
N LYS A 9 -15.72 -2.87 39.55
CA LYS A 9 -15.13 -3.48 38.36
C LYS A 9 -14.65 -2.43 37.35
N ALA A 10 -13.36 -2.47 37.01
CA ALA A 10 -12.87 -1.95 35.74
C ALA A 10 -13.49 -2.81 34.63
N SER A 11 -14.63 -2.35 34.14
CA SER A 11 -15.32 -2.94 33.00
C SER A 11 -14.41 -2.86 31.78
N GLU A 12 -14.14 -4.01 31.19
CA GLU A 12 -13.68 -4.15 29.81
C GLU A 12 -14.48 -3.20 28.93
N VAL A 13 -13.83 -2.15 28.42
CA VAL A 13 -14.42 -1.30 27.38
C VAL A 13 -14.31 -2.09 26.08
N ASN A 14 -15.21 -3.06 25.93
CA ASN A 14 -15.53 -3.69 24.66
C ASN A 14 -16.24 -2.64 23.80
N SER A 15 -15.46 -1.78 23.14
CA SER A 15 -15.99 -0.89 22.12
C SER A 15 -16.33 -1.70 20.87
N LYS A 16 -17.41 -2.48 20.92
CA LYS A 16 -18.16 -2.85 19.72
C LYS A 16 -18.81 -1.57 19.19
N SER A 17 -18.01 -0.73 18.54
CA SER A 17 -18.54 0.31 17.67
C SER A 17 -19.14 -0.41 16.45
N THR A 18 -20.44 -0.63 16.50
CA THR A 18 -21.24 -1.01 15.33
C THR A 18 -21.24 0.16 14.33
N THR A 19 -20.13 0.34 13.65
CA THR A 19 -20.05 1.17 12.44
C THR A 19 -20.48 0.26 11.30
N LYS A 20 -21.50 0.67 10.53
CA LYS A 20 -21.92 -0.04 9.32
C LYS A 20 -20.69 -0.21 8.43
N SER A 21 -20.15 -1.42 8.36
CA SER A 21 -18.94 -1.70 7.61
C SER A 21 -19.26 -1.55 6.13
N ASN A 22 -18.44 -0.76 5.42
CA ASN A 22 -18.62 -0.60 4.00
C ASN A 22 -18.11 -1.89 3.35
N PRO A 23 -18.96 -2.64 2.61
CA PRO A 23 -18.63 -4.00 2.14
C PRO A 23 -17.36 -4.03 1.27
N LYS A 24 -17.01 -2.92 0.61
CA LYS A 24 -15.78 -2.81 -0.17
C LYS A 24 -14.51 -2.84 0.70
N TYR A 25 -14.56 -2.31 1.91
CA TYR A 25 -13.41 -2.30 2.83
C TYR A 25 -13.20 -3.66 3.48
N ASP A 26 -14.29 -4.36 3.82
CA ASP A 26 -14.22 -5.70 4.40
C ASP A 26 -13.55 -6.68 3.43
N LEU A 27 -13.94 -6.64 2.14
CA LEU A 27 -13.30 -7.44 1.10
C LEU A 27 -11.79 -7.17 0.98
N LYS A 28 -11.35 -5.91 1.12
CA LYS A 28 -9.93 -5.54 1.11
C LYS A 28 -9.20 -6.08 2.33
N LEU A 29 -9.81 -6.00 3.51
CA LEU A 29 -9.24 -6.53 4.75
C LEU A 29 -9.11 -8.06 4.69
N GLU A 30 -10.10 -8.75 4.12
CA GLU A 30 -10.04 -10.18 3.86
C GLU A 30 -8.90 -10.53 2.88
N GLN A 31 -8.73 -9.78 1.80
CA GLN A 31 -7.61 -9.96 0.86
C GLN A 31 -6.24 -9.76 1.53
N ILE A 32 -6.09 -8.74 2.38
CA ILE A 32 -4.87 -8.49 3.14
C ILE A 32 -4.55 -9.69 4.05
N ARG A 33 -5.56 -10.20 4.76
CA ARG A 33 -5.42 -11.38 5.63
C ARG A 33 -5.08 -12.64 4.84
N LYS A 34 -5.78 -12.88 3.73
CA LYS A 34 -5.57 -14.05 2.85
C LYS A 34 -4.14 -14.09 2.32
N ASN A 35 -3.60 -12.95 1.90
CA ASN A 35 -2.24 -12.83 1.35
C ASN A 35 -1.17 -12.59 2.42
N LYS A 36 -1.52 -12.62 3.71
CA LYS A 36 -0.60 -12.42 4.85
C LYS A 36 0.23 -11.13 4.74
N LEU A 37 -0.35 -10.07 4.20
CA LEU A 37 0.34 -8.79 4.02
C LEU A 37 0.47 -8.07 5.36
N THR A 38 1.69 -7.67 5.71
CA THR A 38 1.93 -6.88 6.92
C THR A 38 1.70 -5.39 6.66
N LYS A 39 1.57 -4.60 7.73
CA LYS A 39 1.52 -3.13 7.61
C LYS A 39 2.76 -2.56 6.91
N ALA A 40 3.92 -3.16 7.14
CA ALA A 40 5.17 -2.76 6.50
C ALA A 40 5.11 -2.99 4.98
N ASP A 41 4.51 -4.10 4.53
CA ASP A 41 4.32 -4.37 3.11
C ASP A 41 3.40 -3.35 2.46
N LEU A 42 2.29 -3.00 3.12
CA LEU A 42 1.36 -1.98 2.62
C LEU A 42 2.03 -0.60 2.48
N LEU A 43 2.85 -0.21 3.46
CA LEU A 43 3.63 1.03 3.40
C LEU A 43 4.66 0.98 2.28
N TRP A 44 5.30 -0.16 2.07
CA TRP A 44 6.25 -0.37 0.99
C TRP A 44 5.57 -0.22 -0.39
N PHE A 45 4.41 -0.84 -0.58
CA PHE A 45 3.63 -0.69 -1.82
C PHE A 45 3.23 0.76 -2.07
N LEU A 46 2.72 1.46 -1.05
CA LEU A 46 2.36 2.87 -1.18
C LEU A 46 3.57 3.73 -1.56
N LYS A 47 4.73 3.48 -0.93
CA LYS A 47 5.95 4.21 -1.22
C LYS A 47 6.39 4.01 -2.67
N ASN A 48 6.39 2.77 -3.17
CA ASN A 48 6.81 2.50 -4.55
C ASN A 48 5.85 3.08 -5.57
N VAL A 49 4.54 2.94 -5.36
CA VAL A 49 3.53 3.57 -6.23
C VAL A 49 3.73 5.08 -6.27
N TYR A 50 3.95 5.71 -5.11
CA TYR A 50 4.19 7.15 -5.03
C TYR A 50 5.48 7.58 -5.75
N VAL A 51 6.58 6.86 -5.51
CA VAL A 51 7.87 7.16 -6.15
C VAL A 51 7.77 6.99 -7.66
N SER A 52 7.15 5.92 -8.15
CA SER A 52 6.93 5.70 -9.58
C SER A 52 6.15 6.84 -10.23
N ARG A 53 5.06 7.31 -9.58
CA ARG A 53 4.33 8.51 -10.03
C ARG A 53 5.20 9.76 -10.08
N LYS A 54 6.02 9.99 -9.06
CA LYS A 54 6.88 11.18 -9.00
C LYS A 54 8.00 11.16 -10.03
N THR A 55 8.54 9.98 -10.32
CA THR A 55 9.49 9.81 -11.43
C THR A 55 8.82 10.16 -12.76
N ASP A 56 7.61 9.65 -13.02
CA ASP A 56 6.86 9.98 -14.23
C ASP A 56 6.59 11.49 -14.38
N ASP A 57 6.13 12.13 -13.30
CA ASP A 57 5.89 13.59 -13.28
C ASP A 57 7.17 14.40 -13.56
N ALA A 58 8.32 13.95 -13.04
CA ALA A 58 9.62 14.57 -13.28
C ALA A 58 10.03 14.43 -14.75
N GLU A 59 9.83 13.26 -15.37
CA GLU A 59 10.12 13.03 -16.79
C GLU A 59 9.25 13.87 -17.71
N ILE A 60 7.96 14.01 -17.38
CA ILE A 60 7.03 14.91 -18.08
C ILE A 60 7.54 16.36 -18.00
N THR A 61 8.02 16.78 -16.83
CA THR A 61 8.57 18.13 -16.63
C THR A 61 9.84 18.34 -17.44
N MET A 62 10.75 17.36 -17.46
CA MET A 62 11.97 17.43 -18.26
C MET A 62 11.68 17.50 -19.76
N LYS A 63 10.69 16.74 -20.25
CA LYS A 63 10.25 16.81 -21.65
C LYS A 63 9.70 18.19 -22.01
N LYS A 64 8.89 18.80 -21.13
CA LYS A 64 8.39 20.18 -21.32
C LYS A 64 9.51 21.22 -21.35
N GLN A 65 10.62 20.96 -20.67
CA GLN A 65 11.82 21.81 -20.69
C GLN A 65 12.80 21.46 -21.82
N THR A 66 12.41 20.57 -22.75
CA THR A 66 13.29 20.10 -23.84
C THR A 66 14.59 19.45 -23.34
N LYS A 67 14.60 18.96 -22.09
CA LYS A 67 15.73 18.23 -21.50
C LYS A 67 15.67 16.73 -21.77
N ALA A 68 14.51 16.24 -22.20
CA ALA A 68 14.29 14.86 -22.62
C ALA A 68 13.56 14.84 -23.96
N PHE A 69 14.06 14.06 -24.92
CA PHE A 69 13.49 13.97 -26.27
C PHE A 69 12.28 13.04 -26.34
N PHE A 70 12.24 12.03 -25.48
CA PHE A 70 11.20 11.01 -25.47
C PHE A 70 10.76 10.70 -24.03
N GLN A 71 9.46 10.51 -23.85
CA GLN A 71 8.87 10.15 -22.56
C GLN A 71 7.60 9.35 -22.83
N ILE A 72 7.47 8.21 -22.15
CA ILE A 72 6.26 7.39 -22.12
C ILE A 72 5.86 7.25 -20.66
N SER A 73 4.60 7.59 -20.37
CA SER A 73 4.09 7.48 -19.01
C SER A 73 3.78 6.05 -18.61
N GLY A 74 4.24 5.68 -17.42
CA GLY A 74 3.87 4.44 -16.73
C GLY A 74 2.57 4.54 -15.92
N ALA A 75 1.80 5.63 -16.08
CA ALA A 75 0.60 5.88 -15.28
C ALA A 75 -0.36 4.68 -15.24
N GLY A 76 -0.75 4.27 -14.03
CA GLY A 76 -1.63 3.14 -13.79
C GLY A 76 -0.95 1.77 -13.75
N HIS A 77 0.33 1.66 -14.14
CA HIS A 77 1.10 0.41 -14.07
C HIS A 77 1.83 0.25 -12.74
N GLU A 78 1.79 1.24 -11.85
CA GLU A 78 2.63 1.27 -10.65
C GLU A 78 2.28 0.14 -9.69
N GLY A 79 0.99 -0.19 -9.57
CA GLY A 79 0.50 -1.22 -8.66
C GLY A 79 0.94 -2.63 -9.05
N ILE A 80 0.81 -2.99 -10.32
CA ILE A 80 1.18 -4.33 -10.80
C ILE A 80 2.70 -4.52 -10.78
N LEU A 81 3.47 -3.51 -11.19
CA LEU A 81 4.93 -3.55 -11.19
C LEU A 81 5.49 -3.65 -9.76
N SER A 82 4.93 -2.89 -8.82
CA SER A 82 5.29 -3.01 -7.39
C SER A 82 4.98 -4.41 -6.84
N ALA A 83 3.84 -5.00 -7.24
CA ALA A 83 3.47 -6.36 -6.83
C ALA A 83 4.45 -7.40 -7.38
N VAL A 84 4.80 -7.32 -8.67
CA VAL A 84 5.78 -8.20 -9.31
C VAL A 84 7.14 -8.09 -8.62
N ALA A 85 7.61 -6.87 -8.34
CA ALA A 85 8.87 -6.63 -7.65
C ALA A 85 8.90 -7.23 -6.23
N LYS A 86 7.75 -7.38 -5.57
CA LYS A 86 7.65 -8.01 -4.24
C LYS A 86 7.67 -9.54 -4.30
N VAL A 87 7.20 -10.12 -5.40
CA VAL A 87 7.12 -11.58 -5.60
C VAL A 87 8.44 -12.14 -6.12
N LEU A 88 9.11 -11.40 -7.02
CA LEU A 88 10.39 -11.81 -7.60
C LEU A 88 11.54 -11.67 -6.60
N LYS A 89 12.50 -12.59 -6.71
CA LYS A 89 13.74 -12.59 -5.92
C LYS A 89 14.85 -11.88 -6.70
N PRO A 90 15.35 -10.72 -6.22
CA PRO A 90 16.47 -10.05 -6.83
C PRO A 90 17.68 -10.99 -6.93
N LYS A 91 18.43 -10.91 -8.05
CA LYS A 91 19.62 -11.72 -8.33
C LYS A 91 19.38 -13.22 -8.56
N HIS A 92 18.14 -13.68 -8.55
CA HIS A 92 17.78 -15.07 -8.83
C HIS A 92 16.82 -15.17 -10.01
N ASP A 93 15.73 -14.40 -9.96
CA ASP A 93 14.72 -14.45 -11.01
C ASP A 93 15.08 -13.50 -12.15
N TYR A 94 14.84 -13.95 -13.38
CA TYR A 94 15.00 -13.11 -14.57
C TYR A 94 13.76 -12.27 -14.81
N PHE A 95 13.97 -11.01 -15.18
CA PHE A 95 12.91 -10.11 -15.61
C PHE A 95 13.28 -9.51 -16.97
N ILE A 96 12.35 -9.53 -17.92
CA ILE A 96 12.52 -9.00 -19.28
C ILE A 96 11.59 -7.78 -19.39
N PRO A 97 12.01 -6.60 -18.90
CA PRO A 97 11.17 -5.42 -18.88
C PRO A 97 11.00 -4.82 -20.28
N TYR A 98 10.01 -3.95 -20.40
CA TYR A 98 9.78 -3.08 -21.54
C TYR A 98 9.81 -1.60 -21.13
N TYR A 99 9.75 -0.68 -22.09
CA TYR A 99 9.96 0.76 -21.84
C TYR A 99 8.99 1.41 -20.85
N ARG A 100 7.89 0.73 -20.48
CA ARG A 100 6.85 1.24 -19.58
C ARG A 100 7.05 0.78 -18.14
N ASP A 101 7.97 -0.15 -17.90
CA ASP A 101 8.17 -0.76 -16.58
C ASP A 101 9.06 0.11 -15.71
N ARG A 102 8.44 1.02 -14.93
CA ARG A 102 9.14 2.08 -14.17
C ARG A 102 8.85 2.09 -12.66
N ALA A 103 8.25 1.03 -12.12
CA ALA A 103 7.91 0.92 -10.70
C ALA A 103 8.58 -0.29 -10.05
#